data_AF-Q0WX73-F1
#
_entry.id   AF-Q0WX73-F1
#
_cell.length_a   1.000
_cell.length_b   1.000
_cell.length_c   1.000
_cell.angle_alpha   90.00
_cell.angle_beta   90.00
_cell.angle_gamma   90.00
#
_symmetry.space_group_name_H-M   'P 1'
#
loop_
_entity.id
_entity.type
_entity.pdbx_description
1 polymer ?
#
loop_
_entity_poly.entity_id
_entity_poly.type
_entity_poly.pdbx_seq_one_letter_code
_entity_poly.pdbx_strand_id
1 'polypeptide(L)'
;DSDTGGQVKYVVELARALGSMPGVYRVDLLTRQVSAPDVDWSYGEPTEMLNPVNSDNPQEELGESSGAYIVRIPFGPKDKYIPKELLWPHIPEFVDGALNHIIQLSKVLGEQIGGGEQVWPVAIHGHYADAGDSAALLSGALNVPMLFTGHSLGRDKLEQLLKQGRQSREEINTTYKIMRRIEAEELSLDSSEIVITSTRQEIDSQWNLYDGFDPILERKLRARIKRGVSCHGRFMPRTVVIPPGMEFHHIIPPADGDADGEGERNGDSSANPDLPIWSEIMRFFTNPRKPMILLLARADPKKNITTLVKAFGECRPLRDLANLTLIMGNRDDIDDMSSTNASVLLSILKLIDRYDLYGHVAYPTHHKQ
;
A
#
# COMPACT_ATOMS: atom_id res chain seq x y z
N ASP A 1 -7.83 -9.99 0.54
CA ASP A 1 -8.79 -9.16 1.27
C ASP A 1 -8.98 -7.79 0.61
N SER A 2 -10.13 -7.17 0.85
CA SER A 2 -10.48 -5.79 0.54
C SER A 2 -9.48 -4.75 1.06
N ASP A 3 -8.86 -4.98 2.22
CA ASP A 3 -7.90 -4.05 2.85
C ASP A 3 -6.43 -4.30 2.42
N THR A 4 -6.12 -5.41 1.76
CA THR A 4 -4.75 -5.74 1.31
C THR A 4 -4.41 -5.02 0.01
N GLY A 5 -4.08 -3.73 0.04
CA GLY A 5 -3.87 -2.91 -1.17
C GLY A 5 -2.40 -2.59 -1.50
N GLY A 6 -2.19 -1.49 -2.23
CA GLY A 6 -0.86 -0.96 -2.53
C GLY A 6 -0.04 -0.59 -1.29
N GLN A 7 -0.70 -0.28 -0.16
CA GLN A 7 -0.04 -0.09 1.13
C GLN A 7 0.75 -1.33 1.57
N VAL A 8 0.16 -2.53 1.46
CA VAL A 8 0.80 -3.78 1.91
C VAL A 8 2.06 -4.05 1.08
N LYS A 9 1.96 -3.90 -0.24
CA LYS A 9 3.11 -4.01 -1.15
C LYS A 9 4.20 -3.00 -0.76
N TYR A 10 3.82 -1.73 -0.56
CA TYR A 10 4.74 -0.68 -0.14
C TYR A 10 5.51 -1.04 1.14
N VAL A 11 4.82 -1.44 2.22
CA VAL A 11 5.48 -1.67 3.52
C VAL A 11 6.34 -2.93 3.53
N VAL A 12 5.95 -3.97 2.79
CA VAL A 12 6.75 -5.20 2.66
C VAL A 12 8.01 -4.92 1.85
N GLU A 13 7.92 -4.22 0.72
CA GLU A 13 9.08 -3.84 -0.08
C GLU A 13 9.99 -2.87 0.69
N LEU A 14 9.43 -1.90 1.41
CA LEU A 14 10.17 -1.00 2.27
C LEU A 14 10.93 -1.76 3.36
N ALA A 15 10.27 -2.66 4.08
CA ALA A 15 10.91 -3.44 5.15
C ALA A 15 12.06 -4.29 4.60
N ARG A 16 11.85 -4.95 3.45
CA ARG A 16 12.87 -5.74 2.76
C ARG A 16 14.07 -4.89 2.33
N ALA A 17 13.81 -3.73 1.73
CA ALA A 17 14.86 -2.80 1.31
C ALA A 17 15.65 -2.29 2.51
N LEU A 18 14.98 -1.83 3.57
CA LEU A 18 15.61 -1.37 4.81
C LEU A 18 16.45 -2.48 5.46
N GLY A 19 15.95 -3.72 5.51
CA GLY A 19 16.68 -4.86 6.05
C GLY A 19 17.93 -5.25 5.25
N SER A 20 18.07 -4.73 4.03
CA SER A 20 19.26 -4.90 3.18
C SER A 20 20.20 -3.68 3.21
N MET A 21 19.86 -2.61 3.94
CA MET A 21 20.65 -1.38 3.97
C MET A 21 21.83 -1.49 4.94
N PRO A 22 23.04 -1.05 4.55
CA PRO A 22 24.17 -0.95 5.47
C PRO A 22 23.82 -0.10 6.70
N GLY A 23 24.12 -0.63 7.88
CA GLY A 23 23.82 0.02 9.17
C GLY A 23 22.45 -0.30 9.75
N VAL A 24 21.58 -1.01 9.02
CA VAL A 24 20.33 -1.57 9.57
C VAL A 24 20.55 -3.03 9.91
N TYR A 25 20.49 -3.36 11.20
CA TYR A 25 20.63 -4.76 11.65
C TYR A 25 19.34 -5.56 11.45
N ARG A 26 18.19 -4.99 11.87
CA ARG A 26 16.90 -5.66 11.88
C ARG A 26 15.76 -4.68 11.57
N VAL A 27 14.73 -5.17 10.87
CA VAL A 27 13.46 -4.48 10.63
C VAL A 27 12.30 -5.40 10.99
N ASP A 28 11.42 -4.96 11.89
CA ASP A 28 10.19 -5.67 12.23
C ASP A 28 8.97 -4.92 11.68
N LEU A 29 8.25 -5.54 10.75
CA LEU A 29 6.95 -5.10 10.25
C LEU A 29 5.84 -5.70 11.11
N LEU A 30 5.34 -4.92 12.06
CA LEU A 30 4.29 -5.35 12.99
C LEU A 30 2.91 -5.28 12.33
N THR A 31 2.12 -6.34 12.47
CA THR A 31 0.73 -6.41 11.96
C THR A 31 -0.13 -7.31 12.85
N ARG A 32 -1.42 -7.44 12.53
CA ARG A 32 -2.37 -8.31 13.25
C ARG A 32 -2.15 -9.79 12.91
N GLN A 33 -2.17 -10.65 13.93
CA GLN A 33 -2.29 -12.10 13.75
C GLN A 33 -3.76 -12.49 13.55
N VAL A 34 -4.05 -13.24 12.49
CA VAL A 34 -5.42 -13.66 12.14
C VAL A 34 -5.44 -15.15 11.86
N SER A 35 -6.19 -15.91 12.66
CA SER A 35 -6.35 -17.37 12.54
C SER A 35 -7.80 -17.71 12.19
N ALA A 36 -8.36 -16.98 11.23
CA ALA A 36 -9.74 -17.15 10.77
C ALA A 36 -9.78 -18.19 9.62
N PRO A 37 -10.81 -19.05 9.55
CA PRO A 37 -10.88 -20.12 8.55
C PRO A 37 -11.05 -19.60 7.10
N ASP A 38 -11.50 -18.36 6.94
CA ASP A 38 -11.69 -17.65 5.68
C ASP A 38 -10.47 -16.81 5.25
N VAL A 39 -9.40 -16.83 6.05
CA VAL A 39 -8.13 -16.16 5.77
C VAL A 39 -7.04 -17.23 5.56
N ASP A 40 -6.07 -16.94 4.68
CA ASP A 40 -4.95 -17.85 4.46
C ASP A 40 -4.20 -18.14 5.76
N TRP A 41 -3.84 -19.40 5.98
CA TRP A 41 -3.23 -19.89 7.21
C TRP A 41 -1.94 -19.15 7.58
N SER A 42 -1.21 -18.60 6.59
CA SER A 42 0.01 -17.82 6.82
C SER A 42 -0.22 -16.56 7.65
N TYR A 43 -1.44 -16.00 7.67
CA TYR A 43 -1.78 -14.87 8.55
C TYR A 43 -1.82 -15.25 10.04
N GLY A 44 -1.90 -16.56 10.32
CA GLY A 44 -1.80 -17.11 11.66
C GLY A 44 -0.36 -17.31 12.12
N GLU A 45 0.63 -17.31 11.22
CA GLU A 45 2.03 -17.52 11.59
C GLU A 45 2.59 -16.31 12.35
N PRO A 46 3.07 -16.48 13.61
CA PRO A 46 3.50 -15.35 14.45
C PRO A 46 4.63 -14.53 13.84
N THR A 47 5.51 -15.17 13.06
CA THR A 47 6.68 -14.51 12.47
C THR A 47 6.99 -15.12 11.11
N GLU A 48 7.34 -14.28 10.15
CA GLU A 48 7.75 -14.67 8.82
C GLU A 48 8.96 -13.82 8.41
N MET A 49 10.03 -14.45 7.94
CA MET A 49 11.20 -13.73 7.44
C MET A 49 10.96 -13.27 6.00
N LEU A 50 11.27 -12.01 5.72
CA LEU A 50 11.25 -11.46 4.37
C LEU A 50 12.59 -11.73 3.70
N ASN A 51 12.56 -12.46 2.58
CA ASN A 51 13.76 -12.74 1.79
C ASN A 51 14.44 -11.43 1.33
N PRO A 52 15.78 -11.29 1.46
CA PRO A 52 16.51 -10.11 1.00
C PRO A 52 16.38 -9.87 -0.51
N VAL A 53 16.59 -8.63 -0.95
CA VAL A 53 16.50 -8.25 -2.39
C VAL A 53 17.59 -8.92 -3.23
N ASN A 54 18.75 -9.23 -2.64
CA ASN A 54 19.88 -9.88 -3.31
C ASN A 54 20.31 -11.13 -2.53
N SER A 55 19.85 -12.30 -2.95
CA SER A 55 20.23 -13.61 -2.36
C SER A 55 21.63 -14.09 -2.75
N ASP A 56 22.33 -13.36 -3.62
CA ASP A 56 23.61 -13.81 -4.21
C ASP A 56 24.83 -13.55 -3.32
N ASN A 57 24.66 -12.86 -2.19
CA ASN A 57 25.69 -12.76 -1.16
C ASN A 57 25.28 -13.63 0.04
N PRO A 58 26.10 -14.63 0.42
CA PRO A 58 25.80 -15.50 1.55
C PRO A 58 25.55 -14.68 2.80
N GLN A 59 24.45 -15.04 3.46
CA GLN A 59 23.92 -14.52 4.71
C GLN A 59 24.80 -14.94 5.90
N GLU A 60 26.13 -14.84 5.78
CA GLU A 60 27.08 -15.40 6.74
C GLU A 60 27.60 -14.39 7.78
N GLU A 61 27.43 -13.07 7.60
CA GLU A 61 28.16 -12.09 8.43
C GLU A 61 27.32 -11.20 9.39
N LEU A 62 25.98 -11.19 9.34
CA LEU A 62 25.18 -10.23 10.12
C LEU A 62 24.45 -10.81 11.35
N GLY A 63 24.56 -12.11 11.66
CA GLY A 63 23.97 -12.71 12.86
C GLY A 63 22.53 -13.21 12.70
N GLU A 64 22.12 -14.13 13.57
CA GLU A 64 20.90 -14.97 13.43
C GLU A 64 19.57 -14.19 13.41
N SER A 65 19.54 -12.98 13.98
CA SER A 65 18.33 -12.16 14.07
C SER A 65 18.34 -10.94 13.14
N SER A 66 19.27 -10.90 12.19
CA SER A 66 19.39 -9.83 11.21
C SER A 66 18.40 -9.95 10.05
N GLY A 67 18.12 -8.84 9.38
CA GLY A 67 17.21 -8.77 8.23
C GLY A 67 15.81 -8.28 8.58
N ALA A 68 14.84 -8.60 7.71
CA ALA A 68 13.48 -8.07 7.82
C ALA A 68 12.46 -9.18 8.14
N TYR A 69 11.52 -8.90 9.02
CA TYR A 69 10.51 -9.85 9.49
C TYR A 69 9.12 -9.24 9.49
N ILE A 70 8.11 -10.01 9.09
CA ILE A 70 6.72 -9.75 9.46
C ILE A 70 6.50 -10.36 10.85
N VAL A 71 6.04 -9.56 11.79
CA VAL A 71 5.70 -10.01 13.15
C VAL A 71 4.21 -9.77 13.38
N ARG A 72 3.48 -10.84 13.64
CA ARG A 72 2.03 -10.80 13.78
C ARG A 72 1.64 -10.82 15.26
N ILE A 73 1.14 -9.69 15.76
CA ILE A 73 0.72 -9.52 17.15
C ILE A 73 -0.74 -9.97 17.28
N PRO A 74 -1.07 -10.91 18.18
CA PRO A 74 -2.45 -11.29 18.45
C PRO A 74 -3.19 -10.16 19.17
N PHE A 75 -4.30 -9.71 18.58
CA PHE A 75 -5.24 -8.81 19.24
C PHE A 75 -6.66 -8.92 18.65
N GLY A 76 -7.66 -8.63 19.48
CA GLY A 76 -9.06 -8.85 19.16
C GLY A 76 -9.40 -10.33 18.86
N PRO A 77 -10.62 -10.61 18.37
CA PRO A 77 -11.05 -11.97 18.01
C PRO A 77 -10.12 -12.69 17.02
N LYS A 78 -9.38 -13.71 17.47
CA LYS A 78 -8.38 -14.43 16.66
C LYS A 78 -8.97 -15.21 15.49
N ASP A 79 -10.18 -15.72 15.67
CA ASP A 79 -10.91 -16.59 14.74
C ASP A 79 -11.67 -15.80 13.66
N LYS A 80 -11.49 -14.47 13.59
CA LYS A 80 -12.24 -13.61 12.67
C LYS A 80 -11.37 -12.52 12.05
N TYR A 81 -11.62 -12.28 10.77
CA TYR A 81 -11.17 -11.05 10.13
C TYR A 81 -11.93 -9.84 10.67
N ILE A 82 -11.22 -8.74 10.95
CA ILE A 82 -11.81 -7.48 11.41
C ILE A 82 -11.45 -6.41 10.37
N PRO A 83 -12.45 -5.82 9.70
CA PRO A 83 -12.21 -4.70 8.79
C PRO A 83 -11.53 -3.53 9.49
N LYS A 84 -10.67 -2.80 8.79
CA LYS A 84 -9.90 -1.68 9.36
C LYS A 84 -10.76 -0.63 10.09
N GLU A 85 -11.98 -0.38 9.61
CA GLU A 85 -12.92 0.56 10.24
C GLU A 85 -13.36 0.14 11.65
N LEU A 86 -13.18 -1.14 12.02
CA LEU A 86 -13.59 -1.73 13.29
C LEU A 86 -12.42 -2.08 14.21
N LEU A 87 -11.16 -1.80 13.81
CA LEU A 87 -9.98 -2.11 14.63
C LEU A 87 -9.80 -1.20 15.85
N TRP A 88 -10.37 0.01 15.83
CA TRP A 88 -10.14 1.06 16.84
C TRP A 88 -10.25 0.61 18.30
N PRO A 89 -11.24 -0.20 18.72
CA PRO A 89 -11.35 -0.64 20.11
C PRO A 89 -10.21 -1.57 20.56
N HIS A 90 -9.48 -2.17 19.62
CA HIS A 90 -8.43 -3.14 19.88
C HIS A 90 -7.02 -2.58 19.73
N ILE A 91 -6.87 -1.29 19.35
CA ILE A 91 -5.56 -0.64 19.23
C ILE A 91 -4.74 -0.70 20.54
N PRO A 92 -5.31 -0.48 21.74
CA PRO A 92 -4.54 -0.61 22.99
C PRO A 92 -3.97 -2.02 23.19
N GLU A 93 -4.75 -3.06 22.85
CA GLU A 93 -4.29 -4.46 22.95
C GLU A 93 -3.13 -4.74 21.98
N PHE A 94 -3.19 -4.19 20.75
CA PHE A 94 -2.07 -4.25 19.82
C PHE A 94 -0.83 -3.54 20.38
N VAL A 95 -0.98 -2.35 20.97
CA VAL A 95 0.13 -1.59 21.57
C VAL A 95 0.78 -2.37 22.71
N ASP A 96 0.01 -2.99 23.59
CA ASP A 96 0.54 -3.83 24.67
C ASP A 96 1.34 -5.02 24.13
N GLY A 97 0.79 -5.72 23.11
CA GLY A 97 1.47 -6.83 22.46
C GLY A 97 2.74 -6.42 21.73
N ALA A 98 2.70 -5.31 20.99
CA ALA A 98 3.84 -4.75 20.28
C ALA A 98 4.93 -4.27 21.23
N LEU A 99 4.57 -3.61 22.33
CA LEU A 99 5.52 -3.16 23.35
C LEU A 99 6.23 -4.36 24.00
N ASN A 100 5.49 -5.42 24.32
CA ASN A 100 6.08 -6.65 24.85
C ASN A 100 7.06 -7.28 23.86
N HIS A 101 6.70 -7.36 22.57
CA HIS A 101 7.60 -7.83 21.51
C HIS A 101 8.88 -6.99 21.45
N ILE A 102 8.77 -5.66 21.40
CA ILE A 102 9.93 -4.75 21.33
C ILE A 102 10.85 -4.91 22.55
N ILE A 103 10.28 -5.02 23.76
CA ILE A 103 11.07 -5.22 24.98
C ILE A 103 11.81 -6.57 24.96
N GLN A 104 11.16 -7.64 24.49
CA GLN A 104 11.78 -8.96 24.39
C GLN A 104 12.91 -8.95 23.36
N LEU A 105 12.66 -8.38 22.17
CA LEU A 105 13.67 -8.27 21.12
C LEU A 105 14.83 -7.38 21.55
N SER A 106 14.58 -6.28 22.26
CA SER A 106 15.63 -5.41 22.79
C SER A 106 16.62 -6.14 23.70
N LYS A 107 16.13 -7.10 24.51
CA LYS A 107 16.98 -7.96 25.34
C LYS A 107 17.77 -8.96 24.51
N VAL A 108 17.11 -9.66 23.58
CA VAL A 108 17.76 -10.65 22.69
C VAL A 108 18.85 -10.00 21.84
N LEU A 109 18.53 -8.86 21.21
CA LEU A 109 19.51 -8.08 20.44
C LEU A 109 20.62 -7.53 21.34
N GLY A 110 20.31 -7.20 22.59
CA GLY A 110 21.32 -6.81 23.57
C GLY A 110 22.37 -7.88 23.81
N GLU A 111 21.95 -9.14 23.94
CA GLU A 111 22.85 -10.29 24.09
C GLU A 111 23.65 -10.58 22.82
N GLN A 112 23.03 -10.43 21.64
CA GLN A 112 23.67 -10.75 20.35
C GLN A 112 24.63 -9.67 19.85
N ILE A 113 24.23 -8.39 19.93
CA ILE A 113 24.95 -7.26 19.31
C ILE A 113 25.16 -6.07 20.24
N GLY A 114 24.43 -5.98 21.35
CA GLY A 114 24.50 -4.87 22.30
C GLY A 114 25.52 -5.05 23.43
N GLY A 115 26.33 -6.11 23.41
CA GLY A 115 27.31 -6.38 24.47
C GLY A 115 26.67 -6.64 25.85
N GLY A 116 25.42 -7.11 25.88
CA GLY A 116 24.61 -7.31 27.09
C GLY A 116 23.73 -6.13 27.47
N GLU A 117 23.85 -4.97 26.80
CA GLU A 117 22.97 -3.81 27.01
C GLU A 117 21.75 -3.88 26.09
N GLN A 118 20.61 -3.34 26.54
CA GLN A 118 19.37 -3.32 25.75
C GLN A 118 19.52 -2.53 24.45
N VAL A 119 19.09 -3.12 23.34
CA VAL A 119 19.11 -2.49 22.02
C VAL A 119 17.70 -2.07 21.64
N TRP A 120 17.44 -0.76 21.70
CA TRP A 120 16.15 -0.18 21.35
C TRP A 120 16.03 0.12 19.86
N PRO A 121 14.80 0.12 19.30
CA PRO A 121 14.60 0.57 17.93
C PRO A 121 15.04 2.03 17.79
N VAL A 122 15.72 2.34 16.69
CA VAL A 122 16.18 3.72 16.40
C VAL A 122 15.02 4.64 16.01
N ALA A 123 13.94 4.06 15.48
CA ALA A 123 12.73 4.77 15.12
C ALA A 123 11.54 3.81 15.00
N ILE A 124 10.32 4.34 15.07
CA ILE A 124 9.07 3.62 14.81
C ILE A 124 8.34 4.30 13.66
N HIS A 125 7.95 3.55 12.63
CA HIS A 125 7.30 4.10 11.44
C HIS A 125 5.84 3.66 11.35
N GLY A 126 4.91 4.58 11.60
CA GLY A 126 3.47 4.35 11.43
C GLY A 126 3.05 4.43 9.95
N HIS A 127 2.24 3.47 9.51
CA HIS A 127 1.72 3.42 8.13
C HIS A 127 0.20 3.29 8.13
N TYR A 128 -0.50 4.31 7.63
CA TYR A 128 -1.96 4.47 7.76
C TYR A 128 -2.41 4.81 9.20
N ALA A 129 -3.67 5.20 9.35
CA ALA A 129 -4.15 5.90 10.55
C ALA A 129 -4.13 5.05 11.84
N ASP A 130 -4.50 3.78 11.76
CA ASP A 130 -4.51 2.83 12.89
C ASP A 130 -3.09 2.51 13.40
N ALA A 131 -2.16 2.25 12.48
CA ALA A 131 -0.76 2.05 12.81
C ALA A 131 -0.09 3.35 13.23
N GLY A 132 -0.54 4.52 12.73
CA GLY A 132 -0.11 5.83 13.20
C GLY A 132 -0.44 6.07 14.67
N ASP A 133 -1.70 5.79 15.05
CA ASP A 133 -2.16 5.85 16.44
C ASP A 133 -1.32 4.93 17.35
N SER A 134 -1.14 3.69 16.91
CA SER A 134 -0.31 2.70 17.61
C SER A 134 1.15 3.16 17.74
N ALA A 135 1.73 3.69 16.66
CA ALA A 135 3.11 4.18 16.62
C ALA A 135 3.31 5.40 17.52
N ALA A 136 2.34 6.30 17.61
CA ALA A 136 2.38 7.45 18.52
C ALA A 136 2.45 6.99 19.98
N LEU A 137 1.61 6.03 20.36
CA LEU A 137 1.61 5.45 21.71
C LEU A 137 2.91 4.71 22.02
N LEU A 138 3.41 3.88 21.09
CA LEU A 138 4.66 3.14 21.26
C LEU A 138 5.88 4.09 21.32
N SER A 139 5.94 5.09 20.45
CA SER A 139 6.99 6.10 20.41
C SER A 139 7.06 6.87 21.72
N GLY A 140 5.91 7.31 22.24
CA GLY A 140 5.83 7.99 23.53
C GLY A 140 6.24 7.09 24.72
N ALA A 141 5.81 5.83 24.72
CA ALA A 141 6.16 4.88 25.78
C ALA A 141 7.66 4.51 25.80
N LEU A 142 8.26 4.38 24.62
CA LEU A 142 9.67 3.98 24.45
C LEU A 142 10.64 5.16 24.38
N ASN A 143 10.12 6.39 24.24
CA ASN A 143 10.89 7.60 23.96
C ASN A 143 11.79 7.44 22.71
N VAL A 144 11.22 6.88 21.63
CA VAL A 144 11.88 6.60 20.36
C VAL A 144 11.25 7.46 19.27
N PRO A 145 12.04 8.08 18.35
CA PRO A 145 11.49 8.92 17.28
C PRO A 145 10.43 8.22 16.42
N MET A 146 9.34 8.93 16.13
CA MET A 146 8.28 8.45 15.24
C MET A 146 8.43 9.05 13.82
N LEU A 147 8.33 8.19 12.81
CA LEU A 147 8.04 8.58 11.43
C LEU A 147 6.61 8.18 11.07
N PHE A 148 6.02 8.90 10.12
CA PHE A 148 4.66 8.60 9.67
C PHE A 148 4.47 8.72 8.17
N THR A 149 3.72 7.78 7.60
CA THR A 149 3.25 7.81 6.21
C THR A 149 1.75 7.51 6.19
N GLY A 150 0.96 8.48 5.75
CA GLY A 150 -0.50 8.38 5.79
C GLY A 150 -1.09 7.40 4.77
N HIS A 151 -0.49 7.28 3.58
CA HIS A 151 -0.99 6.55 2.38
C HIS A 151 -2.33 7.06 1.81
N SER A 152 -3.29 7.32 2.68
CA SER A 152 -4.63 7.83 2.41
C SER A 152 -5.05 8.60 3.65
N LEU A 153 -5.68 9.76 3.48
CA LEU A 153 -6.01 10.66 4.59
C LEU A 153 -7.51 10.81 4.80
N GLY A 154 -7.93 10.80 6.06
CA GLY A 154 -9.32 10.89 6.49
C GLY A 154 -10.02 12.19 6.08
N ARG A 155 -9.37 13.36 6.22
CA ARG A 155 -9.97 14.65 5.84
C ARG A 155 -10.21 14.76 4.33
N ASP A 156 -9.23 14.40 3.50
CA ASP A 156 -9.39 14.34 2.04
C ASP A 156 -10.48 13.35 1.62
N LYS A 157 -10.49 12.15 2.22
CA LYS A 157 -11.53 11.14 1.99
C LYS A 157 -12.92 11.66 2.36
N LEU A 158 -13.06 12.37 3.48
CA LEU A 158 -14.31 12.98 3.91
C LEU A 158 -14.80 14.04 2.91
N GLU A 159 -13.93 14.95 2.49
CA GLU A 159 -14.27 15.97 1.49
C GLU A 159 -14.77 15.34 0.18
N GLN A 160 -14.07 14.30 -0.30
CA GLN A 160 -14.45 13.59 -1.53
C GLN A 160 -15.82 12.93 -1.40
N LEU A 161 -16.11 12.27 -0.27
CA LEU A 161 -17.40 11.62 -0.04
C LEU A 161 -18.54 12.65 0.06
N LEU A 162 -18.32 13.77 0.74
CA LEU A 162 -19.31 14.85 0.83
C LEU A 162 -19.59 15.48 -0.54
N LYS A 163 -18.55 15.71 -1.36
CA LYS A 163 -18.69 16.24 -2.73
C LYS A 163 -19.52 15.33 -3.64
N GLN A 164 -19.55 14.01 -3.38
CA GLN A 164 -20.41 13.09 -4.13
C GLN A 164 -21.90 13.24 -3.80
N GLY A 165 -22.24 13.83 -2.65
CA GLY A 165 -23.63 14.12 -2.26
C GLY A 165 -24.52 12.90 -2.04
N ARG A 166 -23.96 11.69 -1.95
CA ARG A 166 -24.71 10.43 -1.81
C ARG A 166 -25.04 10.05 -0.37
N GLN A 167 -24.25 10.55 0.59
CA GLN A 167 -24.35 10.19 2.00
C GLN A 167 -24.20 11.44 2.85
N SER A 168 -24.91 11.49 3.98
CA SER A 168 -24.71 12.53 5.00
C SER A 168 -23.37 12.35 5.71
N ARG A 169 -22.88 13.41 6.38
CA ARG A 169 -21.66 13.32 7.21
C ARG A 169 -21.78 12.25 8.30
N GLU A 170 -22.96 12.08 8.88
CA GLU A 170 -23.22 11.10 9.94
C GLU A 170 -23.20 9.66 9.40
N GLU A 171 -23.77 9.44 8.21
CA GLU A 171 -23.73 8.15 7.53
C GLU A 171 -22.29 7.77 7.19
N ILE A 172 -21.53 8.71 6.61
CA ILE A 172 -20.09 8.53 6.32
C ILE A 172 -19.33 8.16 7.59
N ASN A 173 -19.57 8.87 8.70
CA ASN A 173 -18.89 8.57 9.95
C ASN A 173 -19.30 7.20 10.51
N THR A 174 -20.58 6.82 10.38
CA THR A 174 -21.07 5.53 10.87
C THR A 174 -20.39 4.38 10.14
N THR A 175 -20.27 4.47 8.81
CA THR A 175 -19.67 3.45 7.94
C THR A 175 -18.15 3.40 8.06
N TYR A 176 -17.46 4.54 7.94
CA TYR A 176 -16.00 4.58 7.81
C TYR A 176 -15.25 4.92 9.10
N LYS A 177 -15.99 5.20 10.19
CA LYS A 177 -15.44 5.77 11.44
C LYS A 177 -14.51 6.96 11.16
N ILE A 178 -14.90 7.80 10.20
CA ILE A 178 -14.02 8.81 9.60
C ILE A 178 -13.52 9.83 10.64
N MET A 179 -14.33 10.16 11.64
CA MET A 179 -13.92 11.09 12.70
C MET A 179 -12.85 10.49 13.60
N ARG A 180 -13.00 9.22 13.99
CA ARG A 180 -11.99 8.50 14.80
C ARG A 180 -10.67 8.34 14.04
N ARG A 181 -10.76 8.14 12.73
CA ARG A 181 -9.61 8.10 11.83
C ARG A 181 -8.88 9.44 11.76
N ILE A 182 -9.63 10.55 11.58
CA ILE A 182 -9.04 11.90 11.54
C ILE A 182 -8.34 12.21 12.87
N GLU A 183 -8.95 11.85 14.00
CA GLU A 183 -8.33 11.99 15.33
C GLU A 183 -7.01 11.21 15.44
N ALA A 184 -6.96 9.96 14.97
CA ALA A 184 -5.73 9.17 14.93
C ALA A 184 -4.64 9.84 14.08
N GLU A 185 -5.02 10.40 12.93
CA GLU A 185 -4.10 11.07 12.01
C GLU A 185 -3.57 12.39 12.60
N GLU A 186 -4.38 13.17 13.32
CA GLU A 186 -3.93 14.37 14.07
C GLU A 186 -2.94 13.98 15.19
N LEU A 187 -3.27 12.95 15.98
CA LEU A 187 -2.36 12.44 17.01
C LEU A 187 -1.01 11.97 16.41
N SER A 188 -1.08 11.31 15.26
CA SER A 188 0.10 10.83 14.53
C SER A 188 0.94 12.00 14.03
N LEU A 189 0.32 13.06 13.52
CA LEU A 189 1.02 14.29 13.12
C LEU A 189 1.76 14.93 14.29
N ASP A 190 1.06 15.09 15.42
CA ASP A 190 1.63 15.72 16.62
C ASP A 190 2.81 14.94 17.19
N SER A 191 2.76 13.60 17.10
CA SER A 191 3.79 12.71 17.65
C SER A 191 4.97 12.47 16.71
N SER A 192 4.83 12.80 15.42
CA SER A 192 5.85 12.50 14.40
C SER A 192 6.98 13.53 14.37
N GLU A 193 8.21 13.04 14.23
CA GLU A 193 9.36 13.88 13.86
C GLU A 193 9.38 14.17 12.36
N ILE A 194 9.02 13.16 11.56
CA ILE A 194 9.03 13.22 10.10
C ILE A 194 7.75 12.61 9.54
N VAL A 195 7.10 13.36 8.65
CA VAL A 195 6.01 12.86 7.81
C VAL A 195 6.55 12.63 6.40
N ILE A 196 6.54 11.38 5.96
CA ILE A 196 6.98 10.96 4.63
C ILE A 196 5.76 10.91 3.72
N THR A 197 5.86 11.61 2.59
CA THR A 197 4.81 11.73 1.57
C THR A 197 5.33 11.25 0.22
N SER A 198 4.44 10.73 -0.62
CA SER A 198 4.84 10.27 -1.97
C SER A 198 5.00 11.43 -2.95
N THR A 199 4.25 12.52 -2.74
CA THR A 199 4.23 13.67 -3.67
C THR A 199 4.12 15.00 -2.92
N ARG A 200 4.50 16.08 -3.61
CA ARG A 200 4.29 17.44 -3.09
C ARG A 200 2.80 17.81 -2.98
N GLN A 201 1.97 17.30 -3.91
CA GLN A 201 0.53 17.51 -3.88
C GLN A 201 -0.10 16.99 -2.59
N GLU A 202 0.36 15.84 -2.10
CA GLU A 202 -0.11 15.26 -0.83
C GLU A 202 0.08 16.25 0.34
N ILE A 203 1.25 16.90 0.41
CA ILE A 203 1.55 17.93 1.43
C ILE A 203 0.60 19.13 1.28
N ASP A 204 0.56 19.71 0.07
CA ASP A 204 -0.08 21.01 -0.14
C ASP A 204 -1.62 20.92 -0.16
N SER A 205 -2.18 19.77 -0.58
CA SER A 205 -3.64 19.61 -0.79
C SER A 205 -4.33 18.68 0.20
N GLN A 206 -3.62 17.74 0.83
CA GLN A 206 -4.24 16.78 1.75
C GLN A 206 -3.79 17.00 3.20
N TRP A 207 -2.49 17.03 3.47
CA TRP A 207 -1.98 17.31 4.83
C TRP A 207 -2.31 18.72 5.30
N ASN A 208 -2.32 19.69 4.39
CA ASN A 208 -2.74 21.07 4.68
C ASN A 208 -4.24 21.20 5.09
N LEU A 209 -5.00 20.10 5.08
CA LEU A 209 -6.36 20.07 5.64
C LEU A 209 -6.37 19.86 7.16
N TYR A 210 -5.28 19.40 7.78
CA TYR A 210 -5.21 19.03 9.20
C TYR A 210 -4.87 20.22 10.07
N ASP A 211 -5.40 20.25 11.29
CA ASP A 211 -5.25 21.41 12.18
C ASP A 211 -3.84 21.45 12.80
N GLY A 212 -3.24 20.28 13.05
CA GLY A 212 -1.87 20.15 13.55
C GLY A 212 -0.78 20.46 12.52
N PHE A 213 -1.13 20.81 11.27
CA PHE A 213 -0.16 20.99 10.20
C PHE A 213 -0.38 22.23 9.32
N ASP A 214 0.64 23.10 9.25
CA ASP A 214 0.70 24.25 8.34
C ASP A 214 2.06 24.27 7.60
N PRO A 215 2.08 24.12 6.25
CA PRO A 215 3.31 24.09 5.47
C PRO A 215 4.16 25.37 5.53
N ILE A 216 3.58 26.53 5.82
CA ILE A 216 4.29 27.80 5.95
C ILE A 216 4.95 27.88 7.33
N LEU A 217 4.21 27.55 8.39
CA LEU A 217 4.72 27.54 9.75
C LEU A 217 5.81 26.47 9.91
N GLU A 218 5.67 25.30 9.30
CA GLU A 218 6.67 24.22 9.32
C GLU A 218 8.02 24.73 8.81
N ARG A 219 8.02 25.37 7.63
CA ARG A 219 9.22 25.94 7.03
C ARG A 219 9.85 27.02 7.89
N LYS A 220 9.04 27.85 8.56
CA LYS A 220 9.51 28.89 9.49
C LYS A 220 10.16 28.28 10.73
N LEU A 221 9.54 27.28 11.35
CA LEU A 221 10.09 26.57 12.50
C LEU A 221 11.42 25.90 12.14
N ARG A 222 11.47 25.19 11.00
CA ARG A 222 12.69 24.57 10.47
C ARG A 222 13.82 25.58 10.28
N ALA A 223 13.53 26.74 9.69
CA ALA A 223 14.52 27.80 9.50
C ALA A 223 15.03 28.38 10.82
N ARG A 224 14.19 28.47 11.85
CA ARG A 224 14.58 28.91 13.19
C ARG A 224 15.47 27.88 13.88
N ILE A 225 15.08 26.60 13.87
CA ILE A 225 15.86 25.49 14.43
C ILE A 225 17.27 25.45 13.81
N LYS A 226 17.37 25.54 12.48
CA LYS A 226 18.66 25.57 11.76
C LYS A 226 19.56 26.74 12.17
N ARG A 227 18.98 27.86 12.62
CA ARG A 227 19.70 29.06 13.07
C ARG A 227 19.95 29.07 14.59
N GLY A 228 19.61 28.01 15.32
CA GLY A 228 19.70 27.96 16.78
C GLY A 228 18.75 28.93 17.49
N VAL A 229 17.68 29.35 16.81
CA VAL A 229 16.70 30.30 17.36
C VAL A 229 15.57 29.51 18.02
N SER A 230 15.27 29.83 19.28
CA SER A 230 14.17 29.21 20.04
C SER A 230 12.84 29.26 19.29
N CYS A 231 12.09 28.16 19.31
CA CYS A 231 10.73 28.07 18.78
C CYS A 231 9.66 28.24 19.87
N HIS A 232 10.04 28.61 21.10
CA HIS A 232 9.14 28.78 22.25
C HIS A 232 8.25 27.54 22.50
N GLY A 233 8.84 26.35 22.39
CA GLY A 233 8.13 25.08 22.57
C GLY A 233 7.21 24.69 21.40
N ARG A 234 7.10 25.51 20.33
CA ARG A 234 6.37 25.09 19.13
C ARG A 234 7.17 24.08 18.34
N PHE A 235 6.50 23.00 18.00
CA PHE A 235 7.01 21.91 17.19
C PHE A 235 6.00 21.60 16.08
N MET A 236 6.48 21.10 14.95
CA MET A 236 5.66 20.55 13.89
C MET A 236 6.50 19.57 13.08
N PRO A 237 5.97 18.41 12.67
CA PRO A 237 6.71 17.42 11.91
C PRO A 237 7.33 18.01 10.65
N ARG A 238 8.54 17.55 10.34
CA ARG A 238 9.15 17.83 9.05
C ARG A 238 8.47 16.98 7.97
N THR A 239 7.92 17.62 6.95
CA THR A 239 7.47 16.88 5.75
C THR A 239 8.61 16.65 4.77
N VAL A 240 8.71 15.43 4.26
CA VAL A 240 9.68 15.02 3.24
C VAL A 240 8.94 14.26 2.13
N VAL A 241 9.24 14.61 0.88
CA VAL A 241 8.76 13.87 -0.29
C VAL A 241 9.77 12.78 -0.60
N ILE A 242 9.38 11.53 -0.40
CA ILE A 242 10.17 10.33 -0.75
C ILE A 242 9.25 9.46 -1.62
N PRO A 243 9.29 9.63 -2.95
CA PRO A 243 8.45 8.85 -3.84
C PRO A 243 8.80 7.36 -3.75
N PRO A 244 7.81 6.45 -3.68
CA PRO A 244 8.09 5.03 -3.79
C PRO A 244 8.68 4.66 -5.15
N GLY A 245 9.47 3.58 -5.16
CA GLY A 245 9.91 2.91 -6.38
C GLY A 245 9.01 1.72 -6.73
N MET A 246 9.45 0.95 -7.74
CA MET A 246 8.95 -0.40 -8.01
C MET A 246 10.14 -1.36 -8.08
N GLU A 247 9.94 -2.58 -7.60
CA GLU A 247 10.91 -3.65 -7.83
C GLU A 247 10.88 -4.08 -9.31
N PHE A 248 12.04 -4.04 -9.97
CA PHE A 248 12.15 -4.29 -11.42
C PHE A 248 12.47 -5.75 -11.77
N HIS A 249 12.78 -6.63 -10.80
CA HIS A 249 13.15 -8.04 -11.07
C HIS A 249 12.09 -8.81 -11.88
N HIS A 250 10.82 -8.41 -11.76
CA HIS A 250 9.70 -9.04 -12.47
C HIS A 250 9.29 -8.30 -13.75
N ILE A 251 9.93 -7.17 -14.07
CA ILE A 251 9.66 -6.40 -15.28
C ILE A 251 10.74 -6.75 -16.29
N ILE A 252 10.43 -7.70 -17.18
CA ILE A 252 11.27 -7.95 -18.36
C ILE A 252 11.03 -6.78 -19.31
N PRO A 253 12.04 -5.94 -19.61
CA PRO A 253 11.90 -4.91 -20.63
C PRO A 253 11.53 -5.59 -21.95
N PRO A 254 10.60 -5.03 -22.74
CA PRO A 254 10.44 -5.47 -24.13
C PRO A 254 11.83 -5.43 -24.77
N ALA A 255 12.28 -6.54 -25.38
CA ALA A 255 13.56 -6.56 -26.07
C ALA A 255 13.63 -5.34 -27.01
N ASP A 256 14.64 -4.49 -26.82
CA ASP A 256 14.79 -3.22 -27.53
C ASP A 256 14.71 -3.45 -29.04
N GLY A 257 13.54 -3.15 -29.61
CA GLY A 257 13.39 -2.88 -31.03
C GLY A 257 13.67 -1.40 -31.21
N ASP A 258 14.86 -1.09 -31.71
CA ASP A 258 15.33 0.20 -32.24
C ASP A 258 16.57 0.76 -31.50
N ALA A 259 17.69 0.04 -31.65
CA ALA A 259 18.99 0.67 -31.70
C ALA A 259 19.70 0.18 -32.96
N ASP A 260 19.95 1.11 -33.88
CA ASP A 260 20.68 0.92 -35.13
C ASP A 260 21.96 0.10 -34.92
N GLY A 261 21.95 -1.15 -35.37
CA GLY A 261 23.09 -2.05 -35.36
C GLY A 261 22.83 -3.19 -36.32
N GLU A 262 23.40 -3.10 -37.52
CA GLU A 262 23.47 -4.21 -38.46
C GLU A 262 24.20 -5.38 -37.79
N GLY A 263 23.43 -6.37 -37.33
CA GLY A 263 23.89 -7.61 -36.74
C GLY A 263 22.97 -8.73 -37.18
N GLU A 264 23.56 -9.76 -37.78
CA GLU A 264 22.92 -10.83 -38.55
C GLU A 264 21.67 -11.43 -37.86
N ARG A 265 20.55 -11.38 -38.59
CA ARG A 265 19.33 -12.13 -38.28
C ARG A 265 19.59 -13.63 -38.42
N ASN A 266 20.09 -14.26 -37.37
CA ASN A 266 19.88 -15.70 -37.18
C ASN A 266 18.47 -15.90 -36.65
N GLY A 267 17.64 -16.51 -37.50
CA GLY A 267 16.24 -16.77 -37.23
C GLY A 267 16.08 -17.77 -36.09
N ASP A 268 15.63 -17.26 -34.94
CA ASP A 268 14.80 -18.02 -34.01
C ASP A 268 13.97 -17.05 -33.14
N SER A 269 13.23 -16.14 -33.78
CA SER A 269 12.29 -15.24 -33.10
C SER A 269 10.94 -15.92 -32.86
N SER A 270 10.95 -17.07 -32.19
CA SER A 270 9.75 -17.76 -31.67
C SER A 270 9.82 -17.96 -30.16
N ALA A 271 10.22 -16.92 -29.44
CA ALA A 271 10.15 -16.89 -27.98
C ALA A 271 9.32 -15.68 -27.53
N ASN A 272 8.04 -15.64 -27.93
CA ASN A 272 7.03 -15.11 -27.01
C ASN A 272 6.66 -16.32 -26.15
N PRO A 273 7.21 -16.49 -24.93
CA PRO A 273 6.62 -17.45 -24.02
C PRO A 273 5.16 -17.01 -23.86
N ASP A 274 4.21 -17.86 -24.27
CA ASP A 274 2.79 -17.61 -24.11
C ASP A 274 2.53 -17.38 -22.61
N LEU A 275 2.53 -16.10 -22.20
CA LEU A 275 2.25 -15.71 -20.83
C LEU A 275 0.90 -16.33 -20.48
N PRO A 276 0.74 -17.02 -19.34
CA PRO A 276 -0.47 -17.78 -19.04
C PRO A 276 -1.78 -16.98 -19.11
N ILE A 277 -1.72 -15.67 -18.91
CA ILE A 277 -2.87 -14.75 -19.02
C ILE A 277 -3.26 -14.44 -20.48
N TRP A 278 -2.38 -14.68 -21.43
CA TRP A 278 -2.59 -14.31 -22.83
C TRP A 278 -3.76 -15.09 -23.43
N SER A 279 -3.85 -16.40 -23.21
CA SER A 279 -4.99 -17.21 -23.66
C SER A 279 -6.32 -16.70 -23.09
N GLU A 280 -6.33 -16.32 -21.81
CA GLU A 280 -7.49 -15.75 -21.12
C GLU A 280 -7.91 -14.38 -21.66
N ILE A 281 -6.97 -13.57 -22.14
CA ILE A 281 -7.27 -12.27 -22.75
C ILE A 281 -7.72 -12.46 -24.21
N MET A 282 -6.95 -13.22 -24.99
CA MET A 282 -7.13 -13.35 -26.43
C MET A 282 -8.48 -13.98 -26.80
N ARG A 283 -9.05 -14.86 -25.96
CA ARG A 283 -10.38 -15.45 -26.18
C ARG A 283 -11.53 -14.43 -26.27
N PHE A 284 -11.33 -13.22 -25.76
CA PHE A 284 -12.34 -12.16 -25.84
C PHE A 284 -12.29 -11.36 -27.14
N PHE A 285 -11.20 -11.44 -27.91
CA PHE A 285 -10.97 -10.56 -29.05
C PHE A 285 -11.28 -11.23 -30.38
N THR A 286 -12.03 -10.54 -31.23
CA THR A 286 -12.25 -10.96 -32.63
C THR A 286 -10.98 -10.77 -33.46
N ASN A 287 -10.25 -9.67 -33.23
CA ASN A 287 -8.94 -9.44 -33.82
C ASN A 287 -7.91 -9.17 -32.72
N PRO A 288 -7.20 -10.21 -32.23
CA PRO A 288 -6.22 -10.05 -31.17
C PRO A 288 -4.92 -9.35 -31.60
N ARG A 289 -4.74 -9.08 -32.91
CA ARG A 289 -3.56 -8.35 -33.42
C ARG A 289 -3.65 -6.84 -33.24
N LYS A 290 -4.81 -6.29 -32.89
CA LYS A 290 -4.94 -4.87 -32.58
C LYS A 290 -4.14 -4.54 -31.31
N PRO A 291 -3.50 -3.35 -31.23
CA PRO A 291 -2.92 -2.88 -29.98
C PRO A 291 -3.97 -2.85 -28.87
N MET A 292 -3.52 -3.04 -27.62
CA MET A 292 -4.41 -3.07 -26.46
C MET A 292 -4.23 -1.83 -25.60
N ILE A 293 -5.35 -1.25 -25.18
CA ILE A 293 -5.41 -0.32 -24.07
C ILE A 293 -5.58 -1.17 -22.80
N LEU A 294 -4.56 -1.19 -21.94
CA LEU A 294 -4.57 -1.99 -20.72
C LEU A 294 -4.95 -1.13 -19.51
N LEU A 295 -5.95 -1.58 -18.74
CA LEU A 295 -6.24 -1.09 -17.40
C LEU A 295 -6.07 -2.24 -16.40
N LEU A 296 -5.21 -2.03 -15.40
CA LEU A 296 -4.99 -2.92 -14.27
C LEU A 296 -5.35 -2.19 -12.97
N ALA A 297 -6.52 -2.49 -12.40
CA ALA A 297 -6.98 -1.91 -11.15
C ALA A 297 -8.13 -2.71 -10.56
N ARG A 298 -8.32 -2.68 -9.24
CA ARG A 298 -9.53 -3.25 -8.62
C ARG A 298 -10.81 -2.60 -9.17
N ALA A 299 -11.91 -3.36 -9.20
CA ALA A 299 -13.26 -2.87 -9.52
C ALA A 299 -13.83 -1.95 -8.42
N ASP A 300 -13.16 -0.84 -8.16
CA ASP A 300 -13.54 0.16 -7.15
C ASP A 300 -14.10 1.42 -7.83
N PRO A 301 -15.19 2.03 -7.31
CA PRO A 301 -15.79 3.23 -7.90
C PRO A 301 -14.80 4.40 -8.10
N LYS A 302 -13.78 4.54 -7.24
CA LYS A 302 -12.75 5.58 -7.36
C LYS A 302 -11.87 5.43 -8.59
N LYS A 303 -11.74 4.21 -9.13
CA LYS A 303 -10.92 3.95 -10.33
C LYS A 303 -11.61 4.40 -11.61
N ASN A 304 -12.90 4.75 -11.54
CA ASN A 304 -13.67 5.33 -12.64
C ASN A 304 -13.65 4.49 -13.94
N ILE A 305 -13.58 3.16 -13.80
CA ILE A 305 -13.46 2.22 -14.92
C ILE A 305 -14.68 2.31 -15.84
N THR A 306 -15.87 2.53 -15.29
CA THR A 306 -17.12 2.68 -16.06
C THR A 306 -17.05 3.83 -17.07
N THR A 307 -16.41 4.95 -16.71
CA THR A 307 -16.23 6.08 -17.63
C THR A 307 -15.27 5.74 -18.76
N LEU A 308 -14.21 4.97 -18.49
CA LEU A 308 -13.31 4.48 -19.53
C LEU A 308 -14.05 3.59 -20.54
N VAL A 309 -14.83 2.62 -20.07
CA VAL A 309 -15.61 1.72 -20.94
C VAL A 309 -16.62 2.51 -21.77
N LYS A 310 -17.28 3.49 -21.14
CA LYS A 310 -18.21 4.39 -21.84
C LYS A 310 -17.50 5.17 -22.96
N ALA A 311 -16.38 5.81 -22.66
CA ALA A 311 -15.61 6.60 -23.63
C ALA A 311 -15.10 5.72 -24.79
N PHE A 312 -14.62 4.50 -24.49
CA PHE A 312 -14.22 3.53 -25.50
C PHE A 312 -15.39 3.10 -26.39
N GLY A 313 -16.56 2.81 -25.79
CA GLY A 313 -17.75 2.42 -26.52
C GLY A 313 -18.31 3.50 -27.44
N GLU A 314 -18.25 4.76 -27.02
CA GLU A 314 -18.69 5.91 -27.80
C GLU A 314 -17.74 6.26 -28.97
N CYS A 315 -16.46 5.89 -28.87
CA CYS A 315 -15.44 6.21 -29.88
C CYS A 315 -15.23 5.08 -30.89
N ARG A 316 -16.02 5.05 -31.97
CA ARG A 316 -15.86 4.06 -33.06
C ARG A 316 -14.44 4.00 -33.66
N PRO A 317 -13.78 5.14 -34.00
CA PRO A 317 -12.42 5.10 -34.51
C PRO A 317 -11.42 4.40 -33.56
N LEU A 318 -11.59 4.57 -32.25
CA LEU A 318 -10.73 3.92 -31.26
C LEU A 318 -10.95 2.40 -31.22
N ARG A 319 -12.20 1.93 -31.34
CA ARG A 319 -12.53 0.50 -31.40
C ARG A 319 -12.03 -0.18 -32.68
N ASP A 320 -11.95 0.59 -33.77
CA ASP A 320 -11.38 0.11 -35.03
C ASP A 320 -9.87 -0.08 -34.91
N LEU A 321 -9.20 0.78 -34.15
CA LEU A 321 -7.74 0.77 -33.98
C LEU A 321 -7.22 -0.11 -32.84
N ALA A 322 -7.96 -0.25 -31.74
CA ALA A 322 -7.47 -0.90 -30.53
C ALA A 322 -8.51 -1.79 -29.84
N ASN A 323 -8.03 -2.74 -29.05
CA ASN A 323 -8.81 -3.51 -28.09
C ASN A 323 -8.66 -2.91 -26.69
N LEU A 324 -9.60 -3.17 -25.79
CA LEU A 324 -9.55 -2.74 -24.38
C LEU A 324 -9.44 -3.95 -23.46
N THR A 325 -8.42 -3.99 -22.62
CA THR A 325 -8.19 -5.07 -21.64
C THR A 325 -8.36 -4.53 -20.22
N LEU A 326 -9.29 -5.11 -19.46
CA LEU A 326 -9.64 -4.72 -18.10
C LEU A 326 -9.29 -5.83 -17.11
N ILE A 327 -8.15 -5.73 -16.44
CA ILE A 327 -7.77 -6.65 -15.36
C ILE A 327 -8.27 -6.07 -14.03
N MET A 328 -9.34 -6.65 -13.49
CA MET A 328 -10.15 -6.05 -12.43
C MET A 328 -10.09 -6.75 -11.06
N GLY A 329 -8.96 -7.39 -10.74
CA GLY A 329 -8.85 -8.29 -9.60
C GLY A 329 -9.30 -9.71 -9.93
N ASN A 330 -9.05 -10.65 -9.00
CA ASN A 330 -9.48 -12.04 -9.13
C ASN A 330 -10.91 -12.21 -8.61
N ARG A 331 -11.70 -13.03 -9.31
CA ARG A 331 -13.08 -13.38 -8.93
C ARG A 331 -13.45 -14.77 -9.41
N ASP A 332 -14.16 -15.51 -8.57
CA ASP A 332 -14.84 -16.74 -8.93
C ASP A 332 -16.27 -16.45 -9.39
N ASP A 333 -17.08 -15.90 -8.50
CA ASP A 333 -18.44 -15.42 -8.76
C ASP A 333 -18.56 -13.90 -8.52
N ILE A 334 -19.47 -13.24 -9.25
CA ILE A 334 -19.83 -11.83 -9.04
C ILE A 334 -20.64 -11.68 -7.75
N ASP A 335 -21.46 -12.67 -7.41
CA ASP A 335 -22.34 -12.63 -6.23
C ASP A 335 -21.56 -12.75 -4.91
N ASP A 336 -20.36 -13.33 -4.95
CA ASP A 336 -19.45 -13.45 -3.80
C ASP A 336 -18.61 -12.19 -3.56
N MET A 337 -18.66 -11.22 -4.49
CA MET A 337 -17.91 -9.97 -4.34
C MET A 337 -18.59 -9.03 -3.33
N SER A 338 -17.82 -8.07 -2.80
CA SER A 338 -18.43 -6.98 -2.03
C SER A 338 -19.49 -6.24 -2.86
N SER A 339 -20.60 -5.85 -2.24
CA SER A 339 -21.75 -5.22 -2.92
C SER A 339 -21.35 -4.02 -3.79
N THR A 340 -20.33 -3.27 -3.35
CA THR A 340 -19.78 -2.14 -4.10
C THR A 340 -18.99 -2.59 -5.34
N ASN A 341 -18.10 -3.58 -5.21
CA ASN A 341 -17.31 -4.05 -6.34
C ASN A 341 -18.18 -4.79 -7.37
N ALA A 342 -19.14 -5.60 -6.89
CA ALA A 342 -20.14 -6.26 -7.72
C ALA A 342 -20.94 -5.25 -8.55
N SER A 343 -21.40 -4.15 -7.93
CA SER A 343 -22.14 -3.09 -8.61
C SER A 343 -21.35 -2.41 -9.74
N VAL A 344 -20.04 -2.17 -9.51
CA VAL A 344 -19.16 -1.61 -10.54
C VAL A 344 -19.00 -2.59 -11.70
N LEU A 345 -18.73 -3.86 -11.42
CA LEU A 345 -18.58 -4.88 -12.46
C LEU A 345 -19.86 -5.08 -13.26
N LEU A 346 -21.03 -5.14 -12.61
CA LEU A 346 -22.33 -5.22 -13.27
C LEU A 346 -22.58 -4.01 -14.18
N SER A 347 -22.17 -2.83 -13.75
CA SER A 347 -22.26 -1.61 -14.56
C SER A 347 -21.35 -1.68 -15.79
N ILE A 348 -20.15 -2.25 -15.66
CA ILE A 348 -19.24 -2.48 -16.80
C ILE A 348 -19.86 -3.48 -17.79
N LEU A 349 -20.41 -4.60 -17.32
CA LEU A 349 -21.08 -5.59 -18.17
C LEU A 349 -22.26 -4.98 -18.93
N LYS A 350 -23.07 -4.15 -18.26
CA LYS A 350 -24.16 -3.39 -18.92
C LYS A 350 -23.66 -2.42 -19.99
N LEU A 351 -22.48 -1.82 -19.81
CA LEU A 351 -21.89 -0.93 -20.82
C LEU A 351 -21.34 -1.72 -22.01
N ILE A 352 -20.70 -2.87 -21.77
CA ILE A 352 -20.23 -3.77 -22.82
C ILE A 352 -21.40 -4.18 -23.72
N ASP A 353 -22.51 -4.58 -23.11
CA ASP A 353 -23.74 -4.94 -23.82
C ASP A 353 -24.33 -3.74 -24.58
N ARG A 354 -24.50 -2.60 -23.89
CA ARG A 354 -25.08 -1.38 -24.48
C ARG A 354 -24.35 -0.90 -25.74
N TYR A 355 -23.03 -0.97 -25.75
CA TYR A 355 -22.21 -0.47 -26.87
C TYR A 355 -21.77 -1.56 -27.85
N ASP A 356 -22.25 -2.79 -27.67
CA ASP A 356 -21.89 -3.97 -28.46
C ASP A 356 -20.36 -4.15 -28.55
N LEU A 357 -19.72 -4.29 -27.40
CA LEU A 357 -18.24 -4.35 -27.28
C LEU A 357 -17.68 -5.78 -27.27
N TYR A 358 -18.51 -6.78 -27.56
CA TYR A 358 -18.07 -8.16 -27.71
C TYR A 358 -17.03 -8.26 -28.82
N GLY A 359 -15.92 -8.97 -28.58
CA GLY A 359 -14.81 -9.03 -29.55
C GLY A 359 -13.81 -7.87 -29.44
N HIS A 360 -14.09 -6.84 -28.66
CA HIS A 360 -13.23 -5.65 -28.49
C HIS A 360 -12.77 -5.43 -27.04
N VAL A 361 -13.45 -6.00 -26.05
CA VAL A 361 -13.14 -5.82 -24.62
C VAL A 361 -12.86 -7.16 -23.95
N ALA A 362 -11.70 -7.27 -23.29
CA ALA A 362 -11.33 -8.41 -22.46
C ALA A 362 -11.45 -8.06 -20.97
N TYR A 363 -11.98 -8.99 -20.18
CA TYR A 363 -12.17 -8.83 -18.73
C TYR A 363 -11.95 -10.16 -18.00
N PRO A 364 -10.73 -10.73 -18.03
CA PRO A 364 -10.43 -12.04 -17.45
C PRO A 364 -10.84 -12.12 -15.97
N THR A 365 -11.21 -13.32 -15.52
CA THR A 365 -11.62 -13.58 -14.14
C THR A 365 -10.44 -13.73 -13.20
N HIS A 366 -9.34 -14.26 -13.70
CA HIS A 366 -8.14 -14.56 -12.94
C HIS A 366 -6.88 -14.04 -13.61
N HIS A 367 -5.94 -13.60 -12.79
CA HIS A 367 -4.56 -13.34 -13.16
C HIS A 367 -3.65 -13.82 -12.03
N LYS A 368 -2.49 -14.35 -12.41
CA LYS A 368 -1.38 -14.63 -11.49
C LYS A 368 -0.37 -13.49 -11.64
N GLN A 369 0.15 -13.00 -10.51
CA GLN A 369 1.27 -12.06 -10.51
C GLN A 369 2.57 -12.76 -10.87
#